data_AF-A0A7X5TSZ9-F1
#
_entry.id   AF-A0A7X5TSZ9-F1
#
_cell.length_a   1.000
_cell.length_b   1.000
_cell.length_c   1.000
_cell.angle_alpha   90.00
_cell.angle_beta   90.00
_cell.angle_gamma   90.00
#
_symmetry.space_group_name_H-M   'P 1'
#
loop_
_entity.id
_entity.type
_entity.pdbx_description
1 polymer ?
#
loop_
_entity_poly.entity_id
_entity_poly.type
_entity_poly.pdbx_seq_one_letter_code
_entity_poly.pdbx_strand_id
1 'polypeptide(L)'
;MASNSRKRSLQAQRLAEVKARSAHAKKASGKGHHIRVSPQHRTPATFGDWVSGLRARTLPLAIAPVALGAGIAYMLKSFDLTLSLLALVVALALQIGVNFANDYSDGIRGTDAHRVGPQRLTASGKAKPKTVLTVALCWFAIAAIAGLVIVIITGHWWMLAVGAVALLAAWFYTGGKRPYGYAGLGELMVFIFFGLVATIGTVYIQSTVIPQEAWLGAVSIGLLAVATLLANNIRDIQTDTVAGKRTLSVRIGDRASRILYVVCMLLPFVGTVILAFAYPLAYIVFFVLLLVLPACLIMLTAKTPKELILVLKLTTLSSLAFGVAMGAAIAF
;
A
#
# COMPACT_ATOMS: atom_id res chain seq x y z
N MET A 1 46.42 3.40 17.76
CA MET A 1 46.25 2.23 16.84
C MET A 1 45.67 0.97 17.49
N ALA A 2 45.82 0.73 18.80
CA ALA A 2 45.35 -0.51 19.47
C ALA A 2 43.81 -0.72 19.59
N SER A 3 43.01 0.34 19.48
CA SER A 3 41.53 0.27 19.61
C SER A 3 40.84 -0.36 18.39
N ASN A 4 41.39 -0.15 17.18
CA ASN A 4 40.80 -0.65 15.94
C ASN A 4 41.10 -2.14 15.70
N SER A 5 42.23 -2.67 16.20
CA SER A 5 42.51 -4.11 16.09
C SER A 5 41.59 -4.93 17.01
N ARG A 6 41.28 -4.42 18.20
CA ARG A 6 40.37 -5.06 19.17
C ARG A 6 38.91 -5.11 18.68
N LYS A 7 38.45 -4.06 17.98
CA LYS A 7 37.11 -4.07 17.35
C LYS A 7 37.02 -5.05 16.19
N ARG A 8 38.06 -5.14 15.35
CA ARG A 8 38.13 -6.11 14.24
C ARG A 8 38.21 -7.55 14.74
N SER A 9 38.95 -7.82 15.83
CA SER A 9 39.03 -9.16 16.42
C SER A 9 37.70 -9.61 17.03
N LEU A 10 36.96 -8.71 17.69
CA LEU A 10 35.61 -8.99 18.22
C LEU A 10 34.58 -9.22 17.10
N GLN A 11 34.68 -8.49 15.98
CA GLN A 11 33.83 -8.72 14.81
C GLN A 11 34.11 -10.06 14.14
N ALA A 12 35.39 -10.44 14.03
CA ALA A 12 35.80 -11.72 13.48
C ALA A 12 35.33 -12.90 14.36
N GLN A 13 35.42 -12.77 15.69
CA GLN A 13 34.91 -13.76 16.64
C GLN A 13 33.39 -13.92 16.55
N ARG A 14 32.62 -12.81 16.45
CA ARG A 14 31.17 -12.88 16.24
C ARG A 14 30.79 -13.52 14.91
N LEU A 15 31.53 -13.23 13.84
CA LEU A 15 31.32 -13.86 12.52
C LEU A 15 31.63 -15.36 12.55
N ALA A 16 32.65 -15.78 13.31
CA ALA A 16 32.98 -17.18 13.51
C ALA A 16 31.90 -17.92 14.33
N GLU A 17 31.38 -17.32 15.40
CA GLU A 17 30.26 -17.88 16.17
C GLU A 17 28.98 -18.02 15.34
N VAL A 18 28.65 -17.01 14.52
CA VAL A 18 27.48 -17.06 13.63
C VAL A 18 27.65 -18.15 12.58
N LYS A 19 28.85 -18.29 11.98
CA LYS A 19 29.14 -19.40 11.05
C LYS A 19 29.05 -20.76 11.75
N ALA A 20 29.58 -20.91 12.96
CA ALA A 20 29.51 -22.15 13.73
C ALA A 20 28.06 -22.54 14.08
N ARG A 21 27.23 -21.57 14.51
CA ARG A 21 25.79 -21.79 14.75
C ARG A 21 25.04 -22.16 13.48
N SER A 22 25.37 -21.54 12.34
CA SER A 22 24.78 -21.89 11.04
C SER A 22 25.18 -23.28 10.54
N ALA A 23 26.42 -23.70 10.81
CA ALA A 23 26.93 -25.02 10.48
C ALA A 23 26.28 -26.10 11.37
N HIS A 24 26.07 -25.81 12.65
CA HIS A 24 25.33 -26.69 13.56
C HIS A 24 23.85 -26.83 13.18
N ALA A 25 23.20 -25.74 12.77
CA ALA A 25 21.83 -25.77 12.25
C ALA A 25 21.71 -26.58 10.94
N LYS A 26 22.69 -26.46 10.03
CA LYS A 26 22.75 -27.30 8.81
C LYS A 26 23.01 -28.78 9.12
N LYS A 27 23.83 -29.09 10.13
CA LYS A 27 24.10 -30.48 10.55
C LYS A 27 22.91 -31.13 11.25
N ALA A 28 22.10 -30.34 11.97
CA ALA A 28 20.83 -30.78 12.55
C ALA A 28 19.71 -31.00 11.50
N SER A 29 19.77 -30.30 10.37
CA SER A 29 18.85 -30.45 9.23
C SER A 29 19.11 -31.69 8.36
N GLY A 30 20.23 -32.40 8.54
CA GLY A 30 20.63 -33.55 7.70
C GLY A 30 20.06 -34.90 8.13
N LYS A 31 19.39 -34.99 9.29
CA LYS A 31 18.62 -36.16 9.70
C LYS A 31 17.15 -35.80 9.61
N GLY A 32 16.42 -36.46 8.72
CA GLY A 32 14.98 -36.26 8.52
C GLY A 32 14.17 -36.51 9.78
N HIS A 33 14.11 -35.51 10.66
CA HIS A 33 13.01 -35.34 11.58
C HIS A 33 12.00 -34.48 10.85
N HIS A 34 10.98 -35.13 10.28
CA HIS A 34 9.71 -34.46 10.04
C HIS A 34 9.29 -33.86 11.39
N ILE A 35 9.49 -32.55 11.56
CA ILE A 35 8.79 -31.82 12.60
C ILE A 35 7.31 -31.97 12.24
N ARG A 36 6.66 -32.98 12.83
CA ARG A 36 5.21 -33.04 12.93
C ARG A 36 4.86 -31.78 13.73
N VAL A 37 4.56 -30.71 13.02
CA VAL A 37 3.81 -29.60 13.59
C VAL A 37 2.53 -30.26 14.09
N SER A 38 2.42 -30.41 15.41
CA SER A 38 1.22 -30.86 16.08
C SER A 38 0.06 -30.08 15.44
N PRO A 39 -1.07 -30.72 15.10
CA PRO A 39 -2.22 -29.98 14.59
C PRO A 39 -2.69 -29.06 15.71
N GLN A 40 -2.15 -27.83 15.74
CA GLN A 40 -2.68 -26.74 16.54
C GLN A 40 -4.16 -26.71 16.23
N HIS A 41 -4.99 -26.81 17.26
CA HIS A 41 -6.44 -26.74 17.16
C HIS A 41 -6.79 -25.53 16.27
N ARG A 42 -7.17 -25.81 15.02
CA ARG A 42 -7.38 -24.77 14.01
C ARG A 42 -8.74 -24.18 14.26
N THR A 43 -8.82 -23.17 15.12
CA THR A 43 -10.04 -22.37 15.22
C THR A 43 -10.33 -21.79 13.84
N PRO A 44 -11.52 -22.05 13.26
CA PRO A 44 -11.92 -21.47 11.99
C PRO A 44 -11.80 -19.95 12.01
N ALA A 45 -11.51 -19.34 10.86
CA ALA A 45 -11.51 -17.89 10.72
C ALA A 45 -12.86 -17.30 11.17
N THR A 46 -12.80 -16.35 12.09
CA THR A 46 -13.98 -15.59 12.53
C THR A 46 -14.34 -14.51 11.50
N PHE A 47 -15.54 -13.95 11.59
CA PHE A 47 -15.90 -12.76 10.79
C PHE A 47 -14.89 -11.62 11.00
N GLY A 48 -14.43 -11.40 12.23
CA GLY A 48 -13.40 -10.41 12.54
C GLY A 48 -12.05 -10.68 11.86
N ASP A 49 -11.67 -11.95 11.68
CA ASP A 49 -10.45 -12.30 10.94
C ASP A 49 -10.56 -11.94 9.44
N TRP A 50 -11.74 -12.15 8.83
CA TRP A 50 -12.01 -11.74 7.44
C TRP A 50 -12.03 -10.22 7.30
N VAL A 51 -12.66 -9.50 8.24
CA VAL A 51 -12.65 -8.03 8.26
C VAL A 51 -11.23 -7.48 8.46
N SER A 52 -10.41 -8.13 9.28
CA SER A 52 -8.98 -7.81 9.40
C SER A 52 -8.24 -8.05 8.07
N GLY A 53 -8.59 -9.13 7.35
CA GLY A 53 -8.07 -9.48 6.03
C GLY A 53 -8.36 -8.44 4.94
N LEU A 54 -9.51 -7.75 5.00
CA LEU A 54 -9.81 -6.58 4.15
C LEU A 54 -8.76 -5.47 4.29
N ARG A 55 -8.08 -5.42 5.44
CA ARG A 55 -7.22 -4.33 5.89
C ARG A 55 -7.94 -2.98 5.76
N ALA A 56 -9.10 -2.87 6.42
CA ALA A 56 -9.98 -1.69 6.39
C ALA A 56 -9.25 -0.34 6.55
N ARG A 57 -8.15 -0.32 7.34
CA ARG A 57 -7.30 0.86 7.54
C ARG A 57 -6.63 1.40 6.26
N THR A 58 -6.57 0.60 5.20
CA THR A 58 -5.98 0.96 3.90
C THR A 58 -7.02 1.41 2.87
N LEU A 59 -8.32 1.17 3.11
CA LEU A 59 -9.39 1.59 2.21
C LEU A 59 -9.50 3.11 2.03
N PRO A 60 -9.23 3.96 3.04
CA PRO A 60 -9.17 5.42 2.84
C PRO A 60 -8.27 5.84 1.66
N LEU A 61 -7.20 5.08 1.38
CA LEU A 61 -6.30 5.34 0.27
C LEU A 61 -6.94 5.14 -1.10
N ALA A 62 -7.87 4.18 -1.23
CA ALA A 62 -8.61 3.93 -2.46
C ALA A 62 -9.73 4.96 -2.70
N ILE A 63 -10.30 5.51 -1.62
CA ILE A 63 -11.39 6.49 -1.70
C ILE A 63 -10.86 7.87 -2.09
N ALA A 64 -9.72 8.27 -1.54
CA ALA A 64 -9.11 9.59 -1.74
C ALA A 64 -8.98 10.04 -3.22
N PRO A 65 -8.40 9.25 -4.15
CA PRO A 65 -8.29 9.65 -5.55
C PRO A 65 -9.64 9.82 -6.24
N VAL A 66 -10.62 8.97 -5.92
CA VAL A 66 -11.96 9.03 -6.52
C VAL A 66 -12.70 10.27 -6.03
N ALA A 67 -12.60 10.60 -4.73
CA ALA A 67 -13.20 11.82 -4.18
C ALA A 67 -12.64 13.09 -4.83
N LEU A 68 -11.31 13.14 -5.01
CA LEU A 68 -10.65 14.26 -5.69
C LEU A 68 -11.06 14.35 -7.17
N GLY A 69 -11.02 13.23 -7.89
CA GLY A 69 -11.42 13.18 -9.30
C GLY A 69 -12.89 13.57 -9.52
N ALA A 70 -13.79 13.16 -8.62
CA ALA A 70 -15.19 13.56 -8.65
C ALA A 70 -15.37 15.07 -8.44
N GLY A 71 -14.61 15.68 -7.52
CA GLY A 71 -14.62 17.13 -7.32
C GLY A 71 -14.15 17.91 -8.55
N ILE A 72 -13.11 17.41 -9.22
CA ILE A 72 -12.63 18.00 -10.49
C ILE A 72 -13.64 17.82 -11.62
N ALA A 73 -14.29 16.65 -11.72
CA ALA A 73 -15.38 16.44 -12.69
C ALA A 73 -16.56 17.40 -12.45
N TYR A 74 -16.85 17.72 -11.19
CA TYR A 74 -17.87 18.71 -10.82
C TYR A 74 -17.48 20.12 -11.26
N MET A 75 -16.23 20.52 -11.04
CA MET A 75 -15.67 21.78 -11.56
C MET A 75 -15.83 21.87 -13.09
N LEU A 76 -15.57 20.78 -13.82
CA LEU A 76 -15.75 20.68 -15.27
C LEU A 76 -17.21 20.60 -15.74
N LYS A 77 -18.19 20.66 -14.83
CA LYS A 77 -19.63 20.49 -15.13
C LYS A 77 -19.97 19.16 -15.81
N SER A 78 -19.13 18.15 -15.61
CA SER A 78 -19.30 16.81 -16.17
C SER A 78 -19.52 15.74 -15.10
N PHE A 79 -19.80 16.15 -13.85
CA PHE A 79 -19.99 15.21 -12.75
C PHE A 79 -21.16 14.27 -13.01
N ASP A 80 -20.88 12.97 -12.91
CA ASP A 80 -21.84 11.90 -12.94
C ASP A 80 -21.66 11.03 -11.69
N LEU A 81 -22.72 10.95 -10.88
CA LEU A 81 -22.71 10.19 -9.64
C LEU A 81 -22.54 8.69 -9.90
N THR A 82 -23.15 8.16 -10.95
CA THR A 82 -23.08 6.73 -11.29
C THR A 82 -21.64 6.34 -11.65
N LEU A 83 -20.98 7.11 -12.50
CA LEU A 83 -19.58 6.87 -12.89
C LEU A 83 -18.64 7.03 -11.70
N SER A 84 -18.87 8.00 -10.83
CA SER A 84 -18.10 8.18 -9.59
C SER A 84 -18.25 6.99 -8.64
N LEU A 85 -19.48 6.47 -8.45
CA LEU A 85 -19.75 5.30 -7.62
C LEU A 85 -19.15 4.02 -8.22
N LEU A 86 -19.23 3.84 -9.54
CA LEU A 86 -18.58 2.71 -10.21
C LEU A 86 -17.06 2.79 -10.09
N ALA A 87 -16.44 3.97 -10.25
CA ALA A 87 -15.01 4.15 -10.02
C ALA A 87 -14.61 3.83 -8.57
N LEU A 88 -15.44 4.21 -7.61
CA LEU A 88 -15.24 3.87 -6.20
C LEU A 88 -15.31 2.35 -5.96
N VAL A 89 -16.27 1.66 -6.59
CA VAL A 89 -16.36 0.20 -6.54
C VAL A 89 -15.10 -0.43 -7.13
N VAL A 90 -14.62 0.02 -8.28
CA VAL A 90 -13.37 -0.47 -8.89
C VAL A 90 -12.19 -0.28 -7.93
N ALA A 91 -12.00 0.93 -7.39
CA ALA A 91 -10.88 1.25 -6.51
C ALA A 91 -10.89 0.41 -5.22
N LEU A 92 -12.05 0.31 -4.56
CA LEU A 92 -12.20 -0.48 -3.34
C LEU A 92 -12.05 -1.98 -3.61
N ALA A 93 -12.66 -2.50 -4.66
CA ALA A 93 -12.60 -3.91 -5.01
C ALA A 93 -11.17 -4.35 -5.39
N LEU A 94 -10.44 -3.53 -6.16
CA LEU A 94 -9.02 -3.76 -6.43
C LEU A 94 -8.18 -3.75 -5.15
N GLN A 95 -8.38 -2.76 -4.27
CA GLN A 95 -7.62 -2.66 -3.02
C GLN A 95 -7.87 -3.87 -2.10
N ILE A 96 -9.14 -4.28 -1.95
CA ILE A 96 -9.50 -5.45 -1.17
C ILE A 96 -8.95 -6.73 -1.82
N GLY A 97 -9.09 -6.88 -3.12
CA GLY A 97 -8.57 -8.02 -3.88
C GLY A 97 -7.05 -8.17 -3.71
N VAL A 98 -6.29 -7.08 -3.82
CA VAL A 98 -4.84 -7.05 -3.56
C VAL A 98 -4.54 -7.45 -2.12
N ASN A 99 -5.31 -6.98 -1.13
CA ASN A 99 -5.07 -7.33 0.27
C ASN A 99 -5.20 -8.84 0.52
N PHE A 100 -6.20 -9.50 -0.06
CA PHE A 100 -6.36 -10.95 0.02
C PHE A 100 -5.36 -11.71 -0.85
N ALA A 101 -5.05 -11.21 -2.05
CA ALA A 101 -4.02 -11.80 -2.92
C ALA A 101 -2.64 -11.78 -2.24
N ASN A 102 -2.33 -10.71 -1.50
CA ASN A 102 -1.14 -10.60 -0.66
C ASN A 102 -1.19 -11.64 0.47
N ASP A 103 -2.30 -11.74 1.20
CA ASP A 103 -2.48 -12.72 2.29
C ASP A 103 -2.22 -14.15 1.81
N TYR A 104 -2.85 -14.52 0.69
CA TYR A 104 -2.63 -15.80 0.03
C TYR A 104 -1.15 -15.99 -0.37
N SER A 105 -0.61 -15.06 -1.17
CA SER A 105 0.69 -15.22 -1.83
C SER A 105 1.86 -15.23 -0.84
N ASP A 106 1.85 -14.37 0.17
CA ASP A 106 2.90 -14.34 1.19
C ASP A 106 2.74 -15.49 2.19
N GLY A 107 1.49 -15.90 2.46
CA GLY A 107 1.17 -17.03 3.33
C GLY A 107 1.67 -18.36 2.77
N ILE A 108 1.41 -18.67 1.48
CA ILE A 108 1.90 -19.91 0.86
C ILE A 108 3.42 -19.92 0.69
N ARG A 109 4.05 -18.75 0.55
CA ARG A 109 5.52 -18.64 0.47
C ARG A 109 6.21 -18.71 1.83
N GLY A 110 5.45 -18.69 2.92
CA GLY A 110 5.99 -18.69 4.28
C GLY A 110 6.60 -17.36 4.72
N THR A 111 6.45 -16.28 3.93
CA THR A 111 7.02 -14.97 4.26
C THR A 111 6.38 -14.36 5.52
N ASP A 112 5.12 -14.73 5.82
CA ASP A 112 4.40 -14.22 6.99
C ASP A 112 4.61 -15.05 8.28
N ALA A 113 5.48 -16.06 8.29
CA ALA A 113 5.68 -16.95 9.45
C ALA A 113 6.20 -16.23 10.71
N HIS A 114 6.91 -15.10 10.54
CA HIS A 114 7.51 -14.30 11.64
C HIS A 114 7.10 -12.83 11.58
N ARG A 115 5.88 -12.54 11.10
CA ARG A 115 5.39 -11.17 10.90
C ARG A 115 5.09 -10.45 12.22
N VAL A 116 5.37 -9.13 12.25
CA VAL A 116 5.14 -8.24 13.40
C VAL A 116 3.73 -7.63 13.43
N GLY A 117 3.08 -7.49 12.27
CA GLY A 117 1.69 -7.02 12.14
C GLY A 117 0.62 -8.09 12.44
N PRO A 118 -0.67 -7.76 12.31
CA PRO A 118 -1.76 -8.73 12.53
C PRO A 118 -1.53 -10.02 11.75
N GLN A 119 -1.84 -11.16 12.39
CA GLN A 119 -1.72 -12.46 11.74
C GLN A 119 -2.61 -12.53 10.50
N ARG A 120 -2.07 -13.12 9.44
CA ARG A 120 -2.75 -13.34 8.16
C ARG A 120 -3.55 -14.63 8.18
N LEU A 121 -4.67 -14.65 7.47
CA LEU A 121 -5.60 -15.79 7.41
C LEU A 121 -4.91 -17.06 6.92
N THR A 122 -4.10 -16.93 5.87
CA THR A 122 -3.38 -18.04 5.24
C THR A 122 -2.24 -18.52 6.12
N ALA A 123 -1.42 -17.60 6.61
CA ALA A 123 -0.23 -17.92 7.40
C ALA A 123 -0.55 -18.49 8.79
N SER A 124 -1.66 -18.05 9.41
CA SER A 124 -2.12 -18.59 10.69
C SER A 124 -2.84 -19.94 10.56
N GLY A 125 -3.08 -20.43 9.33
CA GLY A 125 -3.83 -21.66 9.07
C GLY A 125 -5.32 -21.58 9.42
N LYS A 126 -5.86 -20.38 9.71
CA LYS A 126 -7.28 -20.16 10.07
C LYS A 126 -8.21 -20.30 8.86
N ALA A 127 -7.72 -20.02 7.65
CA ALA A 127 -8.43 -20.24 6.40
C ALA A 127 -7.58 -21.07 5.44
N LYS A 128 -8.23 -21.90 4.60
CA LYS A 128 -7.53 -22.64 3.55
C LYS A 128 -7.00 -21.63 2.51
N PRO A 129 -5.74 -21.75 2.05
CA PRO A 129 -5.18 -20.82 1.05
C PRO A 129 -6.06 -20.69 -0.20
N LYS A 130 -6.63 -21.80 -0.69
CA LYS A 130 -7.55 -21.79 -1.83
C LYS A 130 -8.78 -20.90 -1.60
N THR A 131 -9.33 -20.88 -0.38
CA THR A 131 -10.48 -20.02 -0.04
C THR A 131 -10.09 -18.55 -0.05
N VAL A 132 -8.93 -18.20 0.51
CA VAL A 132 -8.41 -16.82 0.49
C VAL A 132 -8.15 -16.35 -0.95
N LEU A 133 -7.60 -17.23 -1.80
CA LEU A 133 -7.43 -16.96 -3.23
C LEU A 133 -8.77 -16.74 -3.94
N THR A 134 -9.78 -17.59 -3.70
CA THR A 134 -11.12 -17.41 -4.28
C THR A 134 -11.70 -16.05 -3.90
N VAL A 135 -11.60 -15.64 -2.62
CA VAL A 135 -12.06 -14.33 -2.17
C VAL A 135 -11.33 -13.20 -2.92
N ALA A 136 -10.00 -13.29 -3.08
CA ALA A 136 -9.25 -12.30 -3.85
C ALA A 136 -9.74 -12.20 -5.31
N LEU A 137 -9.96 -13.35 -5.97
CA LEU A 137 -10.45 -13.41 -7.35
C LEU A 137 -11.89 -12.89 -7.50
N CYS A 138 -12.77 -13.12 -6.51
CA CYS A 138 -14.11 -12.56 -6.50
C CYS A 138 -14.07 -11.03 -6.47
N TRP A 139 -13.21 -10.44 -5.64
CA TRP A 139 -13.04 -8.98 -5.60
C TRP A 139 -12.45 -8.42 -6.90
N PHE A 140 -11.49 -9.11 -7.52
CA PHE A 140 -11.02 -8.73 -8.86
C PHE A 140 -12.10 -8.85 -9.94
N ALA A 141 -12.99 -9.85 -9.85
CA ALA A 141 -14.12 -9.97 -10.75
C ALA A 141 -15.13 -8.81 -10.56
N ILE A 142 -15.42 -8.41 -9.32
CA ILE A 142 -16.26 -7.24 -9.02
C ILE A 142 -15.65 -5.97 -9.65
N ALA A 143 -14.34 -5.75 -9.48
CA ALA A 143 -13.64 -4.63 -10.10
C ALA A 143 -13.73 -4.68 -11.64
N ALA A 144 -13.52 -5.85 -12.24
CA ALA A 144 -13.60 -6.04 -13.70
C ALA A 144 -15.02 -5.76 -14.23
N ILE A 145 -16.05 -6.24 -13.54
CA ILE A 145 -17.46 -6.01 -13.92
C ILE A 145 -17.78 -4.52 -13.82
N ALA A 146 -17.46 -3.86 -12.70
CA ALA A 146 -17.70 -2.43 -12.54
C ALA A 146 -16.94 -1.59 -13.59
N GLY A 147 -15.68 -1.95 -13.87
CA GLY A 147 -14.88 -1.32 -14.93
C GLY A 147 -15.47 -1.53 -16.33
N LEU A 148 -15.98 -2.73 -16.63
CA LEU A 148 -16.66 -3.02 -17.89
C LEU A 148 -17.95 -2.20 -18.04
N VAL A 149 -18.74 -2.06 -16.97
CA VAL A 149 -19.93 -1.21 -16.97
C VAL A 149 -19.56 0.25 -17.27
N ILE A 150 -18.49 0.79 -16.67
CA ILE A 150 -17.97 2.13 -17.00
C ILE A 150 -17.64 2.24 -18.50
N VAL A 151 -16.94 1.24 -19.05
CA VAL A 151 -16.57 1.23 -20.48
C VAL A 151 -17.81 1.22 -21.38
N ILE A 152 -18.82 0.43 -21.03
CA ILE A 152 -20.07 0.35 -21.80
C ILE A 152 -20.82 1.69 -21.76
N ILE A 153 -20.92 2.33 -20.59
CA ILE A 153 -21.61 3.62 -20.42
C ILE A 153 -20.88 4.73 -21.18
N THR A 154 -19.55 4.79 -21.06
CA THR A 154 -18.74 5.88 -21.64
C THR A 154 -18.41 5.67 -23.11
N GLY A 155 -18.38 4.42 -23.58
CA GLY A 155 -17.86 4.05 -24.91
C GLY A 155 -16.33 4.07 -25.00
N HIS A 156 -15.61 4.28 -23.89
CA HIS A 156 -14.14 4.43 -23.89
C HIS A 156 -13.45 3.05 -23.87
N TRP A 157 -13.59 2.27 -24.95
CA TRP A 157 -13.13 0.87 -25.05
C TRP A 157 -11.64 0.65 -24.73
N TRP A 158 -10.79 1.63 -24.98
CA TRP A 158 -9.36 1.54 -24.67
C TRP A 158 -9.09 1.42 -23.16
N MET A 159 -10.02 1.84 -22.29
CA MET A 159 -9.92 1.69 -20.84
C MET A 159 -9.96 0.21 -20.39
N LEU A 160 -10.41 -0.72 -21.24
CA LEU A 160 -10.24 -2.16 -20.98
C LEU A 160 -8.76 -2.55 -20.84
N ALA A 161 -7.88 -1.93 -21.63
CA ALA A 161 -6.44 -2.17 -21.53
C ALA A 161 -5.90 -1.64 -20.19
N VAL A 162 -6.35 -0.46 -19.76
CA VAL A 162 -5.99 0.12 -18.45
C VAL A 162 -6.45 -0.78 -17.30
N GLY A 163 -7.70 -1.26 -17.36
CA GLY A 163 -8.25 -2.20 -16.38
C GLY A 163 -7.49 -3.53 -16.33
N ALA A 164 -7.15 -4.09 -17.49
CA ALA A 164 -6.33 -5.30 -17.57
C ALA A 164 -4.95 -5.09 -16.94
N VAL A 165 -4.28 -3.98 -17.26
CA VAL A 165 -2.98 -3.62 -16.65
C VAL A 165 -3.11 -3.43 -15.14
N ALA A 166 -4.18 -2.81 -14.64
CA ALA A 166 -4.42 -2.65 -13.21
C ALA A 166 -4.62 -3.99 -12.48
N LEU A 167 -5.38 -4.92 -13.07
CA LEU A 167 -5.56 -6.28 -12.53
C LEU A 167 -4.26 -7.09 -12.53
N LEU A 168 -3.47 -6.99 -13.61
CA LEU A 168 -2.17 -7.65 -13.69
C LEU A 168 -1.19 -7.07 -12.67
N ALA A 169 -1.14 -5.75 -12.52
CA ALA A 169 -0.32 -5.10 -11.50
C ALA A 169 -0.75 -5.54 -10.09
N ALA A 170 -2.05 -5.48 -9.80
CA ALA A 170 -2.62 -5.96 -8.54
C ALA A 170 -2.18 -7.41 -8.21
N TRP A 171 -2.22 -8.32 -9.18
CA TRP A 171 -1.77 -9.70 -8.98
C TRP A 171 -0.25 -9.81 -8.81
N PHE A 172 0.54 -9.22 -9.71
CA PHE A 172 2.01 -9.36 -9.71
C PHE A 172 2.72 -8.53 -8.64
N TYR A 173 1.99 -7.72 -7.86
CA TYR A 173 2.52 -7.01 -6.70
C TYR A 173 3.16 -7.99 -5.70
N THR A 174 2.44 -9.05 -5.35
CA THR A 174 2.95 -10.17 -4.55
C THR A 174 2.85 -11.52 -5.25
N GLY A 175 2.02 -11.69 -6.28
CA GLY A 175 1.85 -12.95 -7.00
C GLY A 175 2.99 -13.27 -7.99
N GLY A 176 3.02 -14.50 -8.49
CA GLY A 176 3.97 -14.94 -9.52
C GLY A 176 5.37 -15.33 -9.03
N LYS A 177 6.28 -15.65 -9.95
CA LYS A 177 7.65 -16.11 -9.60
C LYS A 177 8.57 -14.98 -9.13
N ARG A 178 8.33 -13.75 -9.61
CA ARG A 178 9.15 -12.56 -9.35
C ARG A 178 8.25 -11.34 -9.08
N PRO A 179 7.61 -11.26 -7.91
CA PRO A 179 6.72 -10.16 -7.58
C PRO A 179 7.47 -8.83 -7.55
N TYR A 180 6.92 -7.80 -8.21
CA TYR A 180 7.62 -6.51 -8.31
C TYR A 180 7.63 -5.75 -6.97
N GLY A 181 6.69 -6.04 -6.06
CA GLY A 181 6.71 -5.53 -4.69
C GLY A 181 7.96 -5.98 -3.92
N TYR A 182 8.48 -7.17 -4.22
CA TYR A 182 9.73 -7.67 -3.63
C TYR A 182 10.97 -7.08 -4.31
N ALA A 183 10.80 -6.44 -5.47
CA ALA A 183 11.85 -5.82 -6.26
C ALA A 183 11.98 -4.30 -6.01
N GLY A 184 11.29 -3.76 -5.00
CA GLY A 184 11.39 -2.33 -4.65
C GLY A 184 10.70 -1.40 -5.64
N LEU A 185 9.79 -1.93 -6.46
CA LEU A 185 8.96 -1.15 -7.39
C LEU A 185 7.59 -0.82 -6.79
N GLY A 186 7.32 -1.21 -5.55
CA GLY A 186 6.03 -1.02 -4.89
C GLY A 186 5.63 0.45 -4.83
N GLU A 187 6.53 1.32 -4.38
CA GLU A 187 6.31 2.76 -4.24
C GLU A 187 5.98 3.43 -5.58
N LEU A 188 6.73 3.09 -6.64
CA LEU A 188 6.44 3.58 -7.98
C LEU A 188 5.05 3.16 -8.46
N MET A 189 4.67 1.91 -8.23
CA MET A 189 3.39 1.39 -8.70
C MET A 189 2.22 1.97 -7.91
N VAL A 190 2.33 2.15 -6.59
CA VAL A 190 1.26 2.83 -5.84
C VAL A 190 1.13 4.30 -6.24
N PHE A 191 2.23 4.99 -6.56
CA PHE A 191 2.16 6.34 -7.13
C PHE A 191 1.38 6.37 -8.44
N ILE A 192 1.69 5.46 -9.36
CA ILE A 192 1.02 5.36 -10.67
C ILE A 192 -0.46 5.00 -10.49
N PHE A 193 -0.78 3.92 -9.76
CA PHE A 193 -2.15 3.41 -9.72
C PHE A 193 -3.09 4.20 -8.82
N PHE A 194 -2.66 4.60 -7.62
CA PHE A 194 -3.48 5.42 -6.73
C PHE A 194 -3.45 6.90 -7.12
N GLY A 195 -2.28 7.42 -7.49
CA GLY A 195 -2.16 8.82 -7.91
C GLY A 195 -2.75 9.02 -9.30
N LEU A 196 -2.01 8.62 -10.32
CA LEU A 196 -2.32 8.93 -11.72
C LEU A 196 -3.57 8.20 -12.22
N VAL A 197 -3.56 6.86 -12.23
CA VAL A 197 -4.63 6.07 -12.86
C VAL A 197 -5.97 6.27 -12.15
N ALA A 198 -6.02 6.18 -10.82
CA ALA A 198 -7.29 6.34 -10.11
C ALA A 198 -7.82 7.78 -10.20
N THR A 199 -7.01 8.80 -9.89
CA THR A 199 -7.49 10.19 -9.89
C THR A 199 -7.83 10.67 -11.30
N ILE A 200 -6.91 10.54 -12.25
CA ILE A 200 -7.12 10.98 -13.63
C ILE A 200 -8.15 10.09 -14.32
N GLY A 201 -8.15 8.78 -14.04
CA GLY A 201 -9.17 7.87 -14.57
C GLY A 201 -10.58 8.25 -14.11
N THR A 202 -10.77 8.64 -12.85
CA THR A 202 -12.07 9.14 -12.35
C THR A 202 -12.51 10.42 -13.06
N VAL A 203 -11.58 11.34 -13.37
CA VAL A 203 -11.90 12.53 -14.19
C VAL A 203 -12.23 12.10 -15.61
N TYR A 204 -11.38 11.28 -16.23
CA TYR A 204 -11.45 10.91 -17.64
C TYR A 204 -12.74 10.18 -18.03
N ILE A 205 -13.25 9.30 -17.16
CA ILE A 205 -14.51 8.59 -17.43
C ILE A 205 -15.71 9.54 -17.43
N GLN A 206 -15.60 10.70 -16.76
CA GLN A 206 -16.64 11.72 -16.67
C GLN A 206 -16.46 12.85 -17.70
N SER A 207 -15.21 13.20 -18.01
CA SER A 207 -14.84 14.25 -18.96
C SER A 207 -13.55 13.87 -19.68
N THR A 208 -13.52 13.99 -21.01
CA THR A 208 -12.30 13.73 -21.81
C THR A 208 -11.24 14.82 -21.67
N VAL A 209 -11.57 15.94 -21.01
CA VAL A 209 -10.65 17.03 -20.69
C VAL A 209 -9.99 16.74 -19.35
N ILE A 210 -8.65 16.66 -19.32
CA ILE A 210 -7.87 16.43 -18.11
C ILE A 210 -7.11 17.71 -17.78
N PRO A 211 -7.64 18.57 -16.89
CA PRO A 211 -7.03 19.85 -16.60
C PRO A 211 -5.86 19.69 -15.62
N GLN A 212 -5.08 20.75 -15.42
CA GLN A 212 -3.89 20.74 -14.57
C GLN A 212 -4.17 20.37 -13.11
N GLU A 213 -5.37 20.65 -12.59
CA GLU A 213 -5.83 20.30 -11.26
C GLU A 213 -5.85 18.78 -11.08
N ALA A 214 -6.21 18.03 -12.14
CA ALA A 214 -6.18 16.58 -12.13
C ALA A 214 -4.75 16.04 -12.02
N TRP A 215 -3.79 16.65 -12.73
CA TRP A 215 -2.38 16.24 -12.67
C TRP A 215 -1.75 16.57 -11.31
N LEU A 216 -1.92 17.80 -10.81
CA LEU A 216 -1.40 18.24 -9.51
C LEU A 216 -2.05 17.44 -8.36
N GLY A 217 -3.35 17.21 -8.44
CA GLY A 217 -4.10 16.39 -7.50
C GLY A 217 -3.66 14.93 -7.51
N ALA A 218 -3.49 14.34 -8.69
CA ALA A 218 -3.03 12.96 -8.84
C ALA A 218 -1.61 12.75 -8.30
N VAL A 219 -0.69 13.68 -8.54
CA VAL A 219 0.66 13.64 -7.96
C VAL A 219 0.59 13.73 -6.43
N SER A 220 -0.25 14.61 -5.90
CA SER A 220 -0.44 14.78 -4.45
C SER A 220 -0.96 13.50 -3.79
N ILE A 221 -2.02 12.89 -4.33
CA ILE A 221 -2.56 11.62 -3.85
C ILE A 221 -1.54 10.48 -4.02
N GLY A 222 -0.82 10.44 -5.15
CA GLY A 222 0.23 9.46 -5.40
C GLY A 222 1.34 9.51 -4.35
N LEU A 223 1.78 10.71 -3.96
CA LEU A 223 2.78 10.89 -2.90
C LEU A 223 2.26 10.40 -1.54
N LEU A 224 1.00 10.68 -1.18
CA LEU A 224 0.38 10.18 0.05
C LEU A 224 0.21 8.65 0.04
N ALA A 225 -0.02 8.05 -1.14
CA ALA A 225 -0.02 6.60 -1.34
C ALA A 225 1.38 6.00 -1.15
N VAL A 226 2.42 6.64 -1.69
CA VAL A 226 3.81 6.26 -1.46
C VAL A 226 4.16 6.33 0.03
N ALA A 227 3.78 7.41 0.72
CA ALA A 227 3.99 7.54 2.16
C ALA A 227 3.32 6.40 2.94
N THR A 228 2.10 6.02 2.55
CA THR A 228 1.38 4.89 3.17
C THR A 228 2.15 3.57 3.02
N LEU A 229 2.70 3.31 1.83
CA LEU A 229 3.48 2.11 1.60
C LEU A 229 4.84 2.15 2.32
N LEU A 230 5.51 3.31 2.34
CA LEU A 230 6.74 3.51 3.10
C LEU A 230 6.55 3.25 4.59
N ALA A 231 5.44 3.70 5.19
CA ALA A 231 5.12 3.40 6.59
C ALA A 231 5.04 1.89 6.87
N ASN A 232 4.48 1.11 5.95
CA ASN A 232 4.47 -0.35 6.04
C ASN A 232 5.88 -0.94 5.87
N ASN A 233 6.59 -0.52 4.82
CA ASN A 233 7.89 -1.09 4.48
C ASN A 233 8.97 -0.74 5.52
N ILE A 234 8.91 0.43 6.16
CA ILE A 234 9.80 0.84 7.26
C ILE A 234 9.60 -0.05 8.49
N ARG A 235 8.35 -0.36 8.85
CA ARG A 235 8.05 -1.29 9.95
C ARG A 235 8.62 -2.67 9.68
N ASP A 236 8.58 -3.10 8.43
CA ASP A 236 8.87 -4.48 8.05
C ASP A 236 10.31 -4.68 7.52
N ILE A 237 11.19 -3.66 7.56
CA ILE A 237 12.59 -3.74 7.03
C ILE A 237 13.32 -5.00 7.51
N GLN A 238 13.31 -5.26 8.82
CA GLN A 238 14.04 -6.39 9.40
C GLN A 238 13.48 -7.73 8.90
N THR A 239 12.15 -7.89 8.96
CA THR A 239 11.48 -9.12 8.51
C THR A 239 11.60 -9.33 7.01
N ASP A 240 11.50 -8.27 6.22
CA ASP A 240 11.62 -8.31 4.77
C ASP A 240 13.05 -8.69 4.35
N THR A 241 14.06 -8.17 5.06
CA THR A 241 15.47 -8.55 4.84
C THR A 241 15.69 -10.05 5.05
N VAL A 242 15.17 -10.61 6.15
CA VAL A 242 15.27 -12.05 6.45
C VAL A 242 14.51 -12.89 5.42
N ALA A 243 13.36 -12.41 4.95
CA ALA A 243 12.56 -13.06 3.92
C ALA A 243 13.10 -12.90 2.49
N GLY A 244 14.22 -12.19 2.30
CA GLY A 244 14.81 -11.95 0.97
C GLY A 244 14.06 -10.94 0.10
N LYS A 245 13.11 -10.19 0.68
CA LYS A 245 12.42 -9.09 0.00
C LYS A 245 13.35 -7.89 -0.11
N ARG A 246 13.52 -7.35 -1.32
CA ARG A 246 14.31 -6.14 -1.59
C ARG A 246 13.39 -4.96 -1.88
N THR A 247 12.50 -4.65 -0.94
CA THR A 247 11.65 -3.45 -0.98
C THR A 247 12.50 -2.19 -1.04
N LEU A 248 11.91 -1.04 -1.42
CA LEU A 248 12.67 0.21 -1.49
C LEU A 248 13.32 0.51 -0.14
N SER A 249 12.58 0.36 0.97
CA SER A 249 13.10 0.62 2.31
C SER A 249 14.25 -0.29 2.72
N VAL A 250 14.26 -1.56 2.26
CA VAL A 250 15.41 -2.46 2.45
C VAL A 250 16.63 -1.99 1.65
N ARG A 251 16.41 -1.44 0.44
CA ARG A 251 17.49 -0.98 -0.45
C ARG A 251 18.13 0.32 0.02
N ILE A 252 17.34 1.30 0.41
CA ILE A 252 17.82 2.65 0.78
C ILE A 252 18.07 2.79 2.30
N GLY A 253 17.57 1.85 3.09
CA GLY A 253 17.73 1.83 4.55
C GLY A 253 16.70 2.68 5.30
N ASP A 254 16.62 2.46 6.62
CA ASP A 254 15.62 3.05 7.50
C ASP A 254 15.63 4.59 7.49
N ARG A 255 16.80 5.22 7.66
CA ARG A 255 16.92 6.69 7.72
C ARG A 255 16.44 7.38 6.44
N ALA A 256 16.91 6.92 5.29
CA ALA A 256 16.51 7.50 4.00
C ALA A 256 15.01 7.28 3.74
N SER A 257 14.48 6.13 4.12
CA SER A 257 13.05 5.82 4.00
C SER A 257 12.18 6.74 4.84
N ARG A 258 12.59 7.06 6.08
CA ARG A 258 11.86 8.00 6.94
C ARG A 258 11.88 9.42 6.39
N ILE A 259 13.01 9.87 5.84
CA ILE A 259 13.10 11.17 5.18
C ILE A 259 12.18 11.21 3.95
N LEU A 260 12.23 10.18 3.10
CA LEU A 260 11.36 10.08 1.93
C LEU A 260 9.89 10.09 2.31
N TYR A 261 9.51 9.38 3.38
CA TYR A 261 8.15 9.43 3.92
C TYR A 261 7.71 10.86 4.26
N VAL A 262 8.54 11.63 4.98
CA VAL A 262 8.23 13.02 5.36
C VAL A 262 8.10 13.90 4.12
N VAL A 263 8.99 13.75 3.14
CA VAL A 263 8.91 14.48 1.87
C VAL A 263 7.59 14.17 1.15
N CYS A 264 7.23 12.90 1.01
CA CYS A 264 5.97 12.49 0.39
C CYS A 264 4.73 12.97 1.15
N MET A 265 4.83 13.17 2.47
CA MET A 265 3.75 13.69 3.30
C MET A 265 3.57 15.21 3.20
N LEU A 266 4.66 15.96 3.04
CA LEU A 266 4.62 17.43 3.04
C LEU A 266 4.57 18.05 1.64
N LEU A 267 5.18 17.42 0.63
CA LEU A 267 5.21 17.93 -0.74
C LEU A 267 3.82 18.15 -1.37
N PRO A 268 2.76 17.36 -1.09
CA PRO A 268 1.40 17.65 -1.55
C PRO A 268 0.91 19.06 -1.20
N PHE A 269 1.36 19.63 -0.08
CA PHE A 269 0.93 20.95 0.36
C PHE A 269 1.57 22.08 -0.45
N VAL A 270 2.68 21.83 -1.17
CA VAL A 270 3.19 22.78 -2.17
C VAL A 270 2.21 22.86 -3.34
N GLY A 271 1.67 21.72 -3.78
CA GLY A 271 0.58 21.68 -4.76
C GLY A 271 -0.67 22.40 -4.27
N THR A 272 -1.02 22.25 -2.99
CA THR A 272 -2.11 23.00 -2.36
C THR A 272 -1.89 24.51 -2.42
N VAL A 273 -0.68 25.02 -2.13
CA VAL A 273 -0.37 26.46 -2.26
C VAL A 273 -0.63 26.93 -3.69
N ILE A 274 -0.16 26.19 -4.69
CA ILE A 274 -0.34 26.54 -6.11
C ILE A 274 -1.84 26.59 -6.46
N LEU A 275 -2.61 25.58 -6.05
CA LEU A 275 -4.06 25.54 -6.29
C LEU A 275 -4.83 26.61 -5.52
N ALA A 276 -4.39 27.00 -4.33
CA ALA A 276 -5.07 28.00 -3.50
C ALA A 276 -5.10 29.41 -4.11
N PHE A 277 -4.22 29.72 -5.07
CA PHE A 277 -4.30 30.96 -5.85
C PHE A 277 -5.51 30.98 -6.80
N ALA A 278 -5.90 29.83 -7.35
CA ALA A 278 -7.05 29.70 -8.24
C ALA A 278 -8.34 29.31 -7.50
N TYR A 279 -8.21 28.56 -6.40
CA TYR A 279 -9.32 28.01 -5.62
C TYR A 279 -9.14 28.40 -4.15
N PRO A 280 -9.68 29.56 -3.70
CA PRO A 280 -9.46 30.04 -2.33
C PRO A 280 -9.90 29.04 -1.24
N LEU A 281 -10.89 28.19 -1.49
CA LEU A 281 -11.29 27.14 -0.54
C LEU A 281 -10.18 26.09 -0.31
N ALA A 282 -9.18 25.99 -1.19
CA ALA A 282 -8.07 25.06 -1.01
C ALA A 282 -7.21 25.37 0.23
N TYR A 283 -7.32 26.59 0.80
CA TYR A 283 -6.72 26.89 2.11
C TYR A 283 -7.26 25.98 3.24
N ILE A 284 -8.48 25.48 3.13
CA ILE A 284 -9.05 24.52 4.10
C ILE A 284 -8.26 23.21 4.11
N VAL A 285 -7.60 22.83 3.01
CA VAL A 285 -6.80 21.61 2.92
C VAL A 285 -5.60 21.66 3.89
N PHE A 286 -5.12 22.85 4.30
CA PHE A 286 -4.07 22.95 5.32
C PHE A 286 -4.50 22.41 6.69
N PHE A 287 -5.80 22.29 7.01
CA PHE A 287 -6.24 21.61 8.23
C PHE A 287 -5.85 20.13 8.26
N VAL A 288 -5.58 19.51 7.10
CA VAL A 288 -5.05 18.14 7.02
C VAL A 288 -3.65 18.05 7.65
N LEU A 289 -2.91 19.17 7.78
CA LEU A 289 -1.63 19.20 8.48
C LEU A 289 -1.75 18.78 9.95
N LEU A 290 -2.93 18.91 10.57
CA LEU A 290 -3.19 18.42 11.93
C LEU A 290 -3.02 16.89 12.04
N LEU A 291 -3.17 16.15 10.94
CA LEU A 291 -2.89 14.71 10.88
C LEU A 291 -1.46 14.43 10.38
N VAL A 292 -1.00 15.20 9.40
CA VAL A 292 0.28 15.00 8.71
C VAL A 292 1.48 15.30 9.61
N LEU A 293 1.46 16.41 10.34
CA LEU A 293 2.60 16.83 11.16
C LEU A 293 2.87 15.84 12.31
N PRO A 294 1.85 15.37 13.08
CA PRO A 294 2.06 14.30 14.05
C PRO A 294 2.55 13.01 13.40
N ALA A 295 2.03 12.61 12.24
CA ALA A 295 2.47 11.42 11.54
C ALA A 295 3.96 11.50 11.14
N CYS A 296 4.42 12.65 10.65
CA CYS A 296 5.81 12.90 10.32
C CYS A 296 6.71 12.87 11.55
N LEU A 297 6.31 13.54 12.64
CA LEU A 297 7.08 13.56 13.88
C LEU A 297 7.23 12.14 14.46
N ILE A 298 6.11 11.41 14.58
CA ILE A 298 6.12 10.03 15.07
C ILE A 298 6.95 9.16 14.14
N MET A 299 6.85 9.31 12.81
CA MET A 299 7.69 8.54 11.88
C MET A 299 9.18 8.78 12.13
N LEU A 300 9.61 10.01 12.40
CA LEU A 300 11.02 10.30 12.64
C LEU A 300 11.52 9.76 13.98
N THR A 301 10.65 9.68 14.99
CA THR A 301 11.03 9.27 16.35
C THR A 301 10.67 7.82 16.70
N ALA A 302 9.85 7.14 15.89
CA ALA A 302 9.30 5.82 16.20
C ALA A 302 10.39 4.75 16.36
N LYS A 303 10.32 4.03 17.48
CA LYS A 303 11.21 2.92 17.84
C LYS A 303 10.48 1.58 17.88
N THR A 304 9.15 1.61 17.94
CA THR A 304 8.32 0.42 18.14
C THR A 304 7.37 0.19 16.95
N PRO A 305 6.97 -1.07 16.69
CA PRO A 305 5.99 -1.38 15.66
C PRO A 305 4.61 -0.73 15.89
N LYS A 306 4.21 -0.52 17.15
CA LYS A 306 2.92 0.12 17.49
C LYS A 306 2.87 1.57 17.04
N GLU A 307 3.96 2.32 17.20
CA GLU A 307 4.08 3.70 16.71
C GLU A 307 3.97 3.74 15.19
N LEU A 308 4.64 2.82 14.48
CA LEU A 308 4.56 2.75 13.02
C LEU A 308 3.17 2.33 12.50
N ILE A 309 2.42 1.54 13.28
CA ILE A 309 1.01 1.25 12.99
C ILE A 309 0.14 2.51 13.15
N LEU A 310 0.43 3.34 14.15
CA LEU A 310 -0.25 4.64 14.31
C LEU A 310 0.09 5.59 13.16
N VAL A 311 1.37 5.68 12.76
CA VAL A 311 1.81 6.45 11.58
C VAL A 311 1.02 6.01 10.35
N LEU A 312 0.91 4.70 10.10
CA LEU A 312 0.12 4.17 8.99
C LEU A 312 -1.34 4.64 9.03
N LYS A 313 -1.98 4.57 10.21
CA LYS A 313 -3.37 5.03 10.39
C LYS A 313 -3.52 6.52 10.10
N LEU A 314 -2.62 7.36 10.62
CA LEU A 314 -2.65 8.80 10.38
C LEU A 314 -2.40 9.12 8.91
N THR A 315 -1.50 8.39 8.25
CA THR A 315 -1.17 8.58 6.83
C THR A 315 -2.37 8.30 5.94
N THR A 316 -3.08 7.18 6.16
CA THR A 316 -4.24 6.83 5.33
C THR A 316 -5.41 7.77 5.57
N LEU A 317 -5.63 8.22 6.80
CA LEU A 317 -6.62 9.25 7.10
C LEU A 317 -6.24 10.61 6.50
N SER A 318 -4.96 10.97 6.49
CA SER A 318 -4.48 12.19 5.83
C SER A 318 -4.73 12.15 4.34
N SER A 319 -4.51 11.00 3.68
CA SER A 319 -4.82 10.83 2.26
C SER A 319 -6.30 11.05 1.95
N LEU A 320 -7.19 10.46 2.75
CA LEU A 320 -8.63 10.62 2.58
C LEU A 320 -9.07 12.06 2.84
N ALA A 321 -8.64 12.64 3.95
CA ALA A 321 -8.96 14.02 4.30
C ALA A 321 -8.47 14.98 3.22
N PHE A 322 -7.26 14.78 2.68
CA PHE A 322 -6.72 15.54 1.57
C PHE A 322 -7.57 15.40 0.31
N GLY A 323 -7.86 14.17 -0.13
CA GLY A 323 -8.62 13.93 -1.36
C GLY A 323 -10.03 14.51 -1.31
N VAL A 324 -10.72 14.35 -0.18
CA VAL A 324 -12.07 14.91 0.01
C VAL A 324 -12.03 16.43 0.13
N ALA A 325 -11.15 16.99 0.96
CA ALA A 325 -11.07 18.44 1.15
C ALA A 325 -10.63 19.16 -0.13
N MET A 326 -9.64 18.64 -0.84
CA MET A 326 -9.18 19.21 -2.11
C MET A 326 -10.24 19.04 -3.21
N GLY A 327 -10.88 17.87 -3.30
CA GLY A 327 -11.98 17.66 -4.25
C GLY A 327 -13.13 18.65 -4.01
N ALA A 328 -13.54 18.85 -2.76
CA ALA A 328 -14.56 19.82 -2.39
C ALA A 328 -14.12 21.27 -2.67
N ALA A 329 -12.86 21.62 -2.35
CA ALA A 329 -12.32 22.96 -2.57
C ALA A 329 -12.18 23.35 -4.05
N ILE A 330 -12.01 22.38 -4.94
CA ILE A 330 -11.99 22.63 -6.40
C ILE A 330 -13.42 22.67 -6.97
N ALA A 331 -14.35 21.92 -6.38
CA ALA A 331 -15.72 21.83 -6.85
C ALA A 331 -16.56 23.10 -6.58
N PHE A 332 -16.30 23.82 -5.50
CA PHE A 332 -17.07 24.97 -5.00
C PHE A 332 -16.20 26.22 -4.85
#